data_AF-A0A973PMB2-F1
#
_entry.id   AF-A0A973PMB2-F1
#
_cell.length_a   1.000
_cell.length_b   1.000
_cell.length_c   1.000
_cell.angle_alpha   90.00
_cell.angle_beta   90.00
_cell.angle_gamma   90.00
#
_symmetry.space_group_name_H-M   'P 1'
#
loop_
_entity.id
_entity.type
_entity.pdbx_description
1 polymer ?
#
loop_
_entity_poly.entity_id
_entity_poly.type
_entity_poly.pdbx_seq_one_letter_code
_entity_poly.pdbx_strand_id
1 'polypeptide(L)'
;MLPRLERARAHELSGKGDSRDALLEWLSDVVTYCVAARGLAAALAYDGTEPDAVHENTCSARMTEAGNPLLQRAVRDGAVAEGVTVADLIALIVGIVLATEHHPDPAAGADRLFRLAVAGLSPRG
;
A
#
# COMPACT_ATOMS: atom_id res chain seq x y z
N MET A 1 40.99 -2.96 -9.99
CA MET A 1 39.75 -3.65 -9.56
C MET A 1 38.94 -2.74 -8.61
N LEU A 2 38.63 -1.51 -9.04
CA LEU A 2 37.78 -0.53 -8.32
C LEU A 2 36.71 0.19 -9.18
N PRO A 3 36.79 0.29 -10.54
CA PRO A 3 35.83 1.13 -11.29
C PRO A 3 34.49 0.45 -11.65
N ARG A 4 34.29 -0.84 -11.32
CA ARG A 4 33.01 -1.54 -11.56
C ARG A 4 31.99 -1.34 -10.43
N LEU A 5 32.46 -1.14 -9.19
CA LEU A 5 31.60 -0.85 -8.03
C LEU A 5 31.02 0.57 -8.09
N GLU A 6 31.76 1.53 -8.63
CA GLU A 6 31.26 2.90 -8.81
C GLU A 6 30.18 3.00 -9.89
N ARG A 7 30.23 2.18 -10.95
CA ARG A 7 29.18 2.16 -11.98
C ARG A 7 27.86 1.57 -11.47
N ALA A 8 27.92 0.50 -10.66
CA ALA A 8 26.71 -0.07 -10.05
C ALA A 8 26.07 0.91 -9.07
N ARG A 9 26.87 1.54 -8.21
CA ARG A 9 26.41 2.56 -7.26
C ARG A 9 25.92 3.83 -7.95
N ALA A 10 26.56 4.25 -9.04
CA ALA A 10 26.09 5.37 -9.86
C ALA A 10 24.81 5.03 -10.64
N HIS A 11 24.58 3.77 -11.03
CA HIS A 11 23.32 3.33 -11.63
C HIS A 11 22.18 3.29 -10.60
N GLU A 12 22.46 2.85 -9.37
CA GLU A 12 21.52 2.92 -8.23
C GLU A 12 21.16 4.38 -7.89
N LEU A 13 22.11 5.31 -7.97
CA LEU A 13 21.87 6.72 -7.64
C LEU A 13 21.34 7.57 -8.80
N SER A 14 21.54 7.19 -10.07
CA SER A 14 21.13 8.01 -11.22
C SER A 14 19.67 7.78 -11.66
N GLY A 15 18.93 6.90 -10.97
CA GLY A 15 17.57 6.47 -11.33
C GLY A 15 16.44 6.84 -10.34
N LYS A 16 16.52 7.94 -9.58
CA LYS A 16 15.38 8.49 -8.78
C LYS A 16 14.50 7.44 -8.05
N GLY A 17 15.03 6.77 -7.03
CA GLY A 17 14.32 5.89 -6.09
C GLY A 17 13.82 4.58 -6.70
N ASP A 18 13.98 3.46 -5.99
CA ASP A 18 13.40 2.16 -6.40
C ASP A 18 11.88 2.34 -6.57
N SER A 19 11.37 2.03 -7.76
CA SER A 19 9.95 2.17 -8.09
C SER A 19 9.07 1.26 -7.25
N ARG A 20 9.63 0.12 -6.81
CA ARG A 20 9.00 -0.75 -5.82
C ARG A 20 8.86 -0.04 -4.49
N ASP A 21 9.92 0.60 -4.01
CA ASP A 21 9.91 1.29 -2.72
C ASP A 21 8.92 2.45 -2.74
N ALA A 22 8.88 3.25 -3.82
CA ALA A 22 7.92 4.34 -3.95
C ALA A 22 6.45 3.85 -3.94
N LEU A 23 6.16 2.70 -4.57
CA LEU A 23 4.83 2.09 -4.52
C LEU A 23 4.51 1.58 -3.11
N LEU A 24 5.47 0.93 -2.43
CA LEU A 24 5.28 0.38 -1.10
C LEU A 24 5.13 1.47 -0.02
N GLU A 25 5.85 2.58 -0.16
CA GLU A 25 5.69 3.75 0.70
C GLU A 25 4.26 4.29 0.58
N TRP A 26 3.80 4.53 -0.64
CA TRP A 26 2.42 4.98 -0.89
C TRP A 26 1.37 3.99 -0.36
N LEU A 27 1.56 2.68 -0.56
CA LEU A 27 0.64 1.67 -0.01
C LEU A 27 0.64 1.65 1.53
N SER A 28 1.77 1.94 2.17
CA SER A 28 1.87 2.05 3.64
C SER A 28 1.10 3.27 4.16
N ASP A 29 1.12 4.38 3.42
CA ASP A 29 0.29 5.55 3.71
C ASP A 29 -1.21 5.22 3.56
N VAL A 30 -1.58 4.44 2.54
CA VAL A 30 -2.96 3.97 2.34
C VAL A 30 -3.41 3.06 3.49
N VAL A 31 -2.56 2.14 3.96
CA VAL A 31 -2.86 1.33 5.16
C VAL A 31 -3.13 2.23 6.36
N THR A 32 -2.25 3.20 6.61
CA THR A 32 -2.38 4.15 7.73
C THR A 32 -3.68 4.95 7.64
N TYR A 33 -4.02 5.44 6.44
CA TYR A 33 -5.26 6.14 6.18
C TYR A 33 -6.49 5.25 6.44
N CYS A 34 -6.51 4.01 5.93
CA CYS A 34 -7.63 3.10 6.10
C CYS A 34 -7.87 2.73 7.57
N VAL A 35 -6.80 2.51 8.35
CA VAL A 35 -6.92 2.27 9.81
C VAL A 35 -7.53 3.48 10.51
N ALA A 36 -7.06 4.69 10.21
CA ALA A 36 -7.59 5.92 10.81
C ALA A 36 -9.06 6.17 10.42
N ALA A 37 -9.40 6.01 9.14
CA ALA A 37 -10.76 6.17 8.63
C ALA A 37 -11.72 5.17 9.28
N ARG A 38 -11.30 3.91 9.44
CA ARG A 38 -12.11 2.88 10.11
C ARG A 38 -12.31 3.18 11.60
N GLY A 39 -11.26 3.63 12.28
CA GLY A 39 -11.34 4.06 13.69
C GLY A 39 -12.30 5.23 13.89
N LEU A 40 -12.28 6.22 12.98
CA LEU A 40 -13.23 7.34 12.99
C LEU A 40 -14.67 6.86 12.74
N ALA A 41 -14.88 6.00 11.75
CA ALA A 41 -16.20 5.44 11.47
C ALA A 41 -16.77 4.67 12.66
N ALA A 42 -15.94 3.90 13.38
CA ALA A 42 -16.35 3.20 14.60
C ALA A 42 -16.73 4.16 15.73
N ALA A 43 -15.99 5.26 15.92
CA ALA A 43 -16.31 6.28 16.91
C ALA A 43 -17.62 7.03 16.57
N LEU A 44 -17.84 7.37 15.30
CA LEU A 44 -19.07 8.05 14.85
C LEU A 44 -20.30 7.14 14.94
N ALA A 45 -20.16 5.86 14.61
CA ALA A 45 -21.24 4.89 14.75
C ALA A 45 -21.63 4.70 16.22
N TYR A 46 -20.67 4.77 17.15
CA TYR A 46 -20.96 4.76 18.58
C TYR A 46 -21.78 5.99 19.01
N ASP A 47 -21.54 7.14 18.38
CA ASP A 47 -22.30 8.38 18.59
C ASP A 47 -23.61 8.45 17.77
N GLY A 48 -23.98 7.38 17.04
CA GLY A 48 -25.22 7.29 16.27
C GLY A 48 -25.22 8.03 14.92
N THR A 49 -24.05 8.39 14.40
CA THR A 49 -23.90 9.03 13.08
C THR A 49 -23.46 7.97 12.06
N GLU A 50 -24.34 7.63 11.11
CA GLU A 50 -24.01 6.72 10.00
C GLU A 50 -23.12 7.44 8.95
N PRO A 51 -22.06 6.79 8.43
CA PRO A 51 -21.24 7.36 7.37
C PRO A 51 -21.99 7.45 6.02
N ASP A 52 -21.71 8.51 5.26
CA ASP A 52 -22.29 8.73 3.93
C ASP A 52 -21.53 7.98 2.82
N ALA A 53 -22.20 7.04 2.14
CA ALA A 53 -21.62 6.17 1.11
C ALA A 53 -21.03 6.93 -0.11
N VAL A 54 -21.43 8.20 -0.32
CA VAL A 54 -20.89 9.05 -1.40
C VAL A 54 -19.44 9.46 -1.14
N HIS A 55 -19.06 9.64 0.14
CA HIS A 55 -17.69 9.98 0.52
C HIS A 55 -16.71 8.81 0.30
N GLU A 56 -17.16 7.57 0.50
CA GLU A 56 -16.35 6.37 0.31
C GLU A 56 -15.95 6.16 -1.16
N ASN A 57 -16.91 6.36 -2.08
CA ASN A 57 -16.67 6.21 -3.51
C ASN A 57 -15.65 7.25 -4.05
N THR A 58 -15.78 8.50 -3.63
CA THR A 58 -14.87 9.59 -4.01
C THR A 58 -13.44 9.35 -3.49
N CYS A 59 -13.31 8.79 -2.29
CA CYS A 59 -12.00 8.48 -1.71
C CYS A 59 -11.29 7.36 -2.48
N SER A 60 -12.01 6.29 -2.81
CA SER A 60 -11.47 5.16 -3.58
C SER A 60 -11.00 5.57 -4.99
N ALA A 61 -11.77 6.42 -5.67
CA ALA A 61 -11.38 6.96 -6.97
C ALA A 61 -10.07 7.77 -6.90
N ARG A 62 -9.94 8.66 -5.90
CA ARG A 62 -8.72 9.46 -5.70
C ARG A 62 -7.50 8.61 -5.36
N MET A 63 -7.67 7.58 -4.53
CA MET A 63 -6.58 6.64 -4.24
C MET A 63 -6.16 5.88 -5.50
N THR A 64 -7.11 5.48 -6.34
CA THR A 64 -6.84 4.80 -7.61
C THR A 64 -6.05 5.71 -8.57
N GLU A 65 -6.45 6.97 -8.71
CA GLU A 65 -5.75 7.97 -9.52
C GLU A 65 -4.31 8.22 -9.04
N ALA A 66 -4.10 8.31 -7.72
CA ALA A 66 -2.78 8.53 -7.13
C ALA A 66 -1.84 7.31 -7.28
N GLY A 67 -2.38 6.09 -7.14
CA GLY A 67 -1.58 4.86 -7.20
C GLY A 67 -1.20 4.43 -8.62
N ASN A 68 -2.00 4.79 -9.63
CA ASN A 68 -1.81 4.30 -11.01
C ASN A 68 -0.42 4.62 -11.60
N PRO A 69 0.12 5.85 -11.51
CA PRO A 69 1.45 6.16 -12.01
C PRO A 69 2.57 5.39 -11.30
N LEU A 70 2.43 5.14 -9.99
CA LEU A 70 3.41 4.39 -9.19
C LEU A 70 3.44 2.92 -9.61
N LEU A 71 2.25 2.31 -9.73
CA LEU A 71 2.11 0.92 -10.17
C LEU A 71 2.63 0.74 -11.60
N GLN A 72 2.27 1.64 -12.53
CA GLN A 72 2.76 1.59 -13.90
C GLN A 72 4.30 1.71 -14.00
N ARG A 73 4.92 2.50 -13.12
CA ARG A 73 6.38 2.57 -13.04
C ARG A 73 6.95 1.25 -12.50
N ALA A 74 6.43 0.72 -11.41
CA ALA A 74 6.91 -0.53 -10.82
C ALA A 74 6.73 -1.75 -11.76
N VAL A 75 5.65 -1.80 -12.55
CA VAL A 75 5.45 -2.83 -13.57
C VAL A 75 6.47 -2.68 -14.70
N ARG A 76 6.68 -1.45 -15.22
CA ARG A 76 7.69 -1.21 -16.28
C ARG A 76 9.11 -1.58 -15.85
N ASP A 77 9.43 -1.37 -14.58
CA ASP A 77 10.74 -1.70 -14.01
C ASP A 77 10.85 -3.19 -13.61
N GLY A 78 9.80 -4.00 -13.84
CA GLY A 78 9.78 -5.43 -13.51
C GLY A 78 9.69 -5.73 -12.02
N ALA A 79 9.42 -4.73 -11.18
CA ALA A 79 9.30 -4.84 -9.73
C ALA A 79 7.94 -5.41 -9.28
N VAL A 80 6.91 -5.33 -10.14
CA VAL A 80 5.57 -5.86 -9.89
C VAL A 80 5.10 -6.64 -11.12
N ALA A 81 4.40 -7.76 -10.89
CA ALA A 81 3.88 -8.60 -11.96
C ALA A 81 2.87 -7.86 -12.85
N GLU A 82 2.90 -8.16 -14.14
CA GLU A 82 1.88 -7.72 -15.09
C GLU A 82 0.50 -8.26 -14.65
N GLY A 83 -0.54 -7.43 -14.76
CA GLY A 83 -1.91 -7.78 -14.39
C GLY A 83 -2.33 -7.39 -12.97
N VAL A 84 -1.41 -6.97 -12.09
CA VAL A 84 -1.78 -6.33 -10.81
C VAL A 84 -2.43 -4.98 -11.09
N THR A 85 -3.55 -4.69 -10.43
CA THR A 85 -4.22 -3.39 -10.51
C THR A 85 -4.18 -2.62 -9.19
N VAL A 86 -4.32 -1.30 -9.23
CA VAL A 86 -4.44 -0.49 -8.01
C VAL A 86 -5.70 -0.87 -7.23
N ALA A 87 -6.77 -1.26 -7.92
CA ALA A 87 -7.99 -1.75 -7.28
C ALA A 87 -7.75 -3.02 -6.46
N ASP A 88 -6.97 -3.98 -6.96
CA ASP A 88 -6.60 -5.19 -6.22
C ASP A 88 -5.79 -4.84 -4.96
N LEU A 89 -4.84 -3.90 -5.08
CA LEU A 89 -4.01 -3.46 -3.97
C LEU A 89 -4.83 -2.73 -2.89
N ILE A 90 -5.77 -1.86 -3.29
CA ILE A 90 -6.69 -1.18 -2.36
C ILE A 90 -7.61 -2.21 -1.69
N ALA A 91 -8.17 -3.15 -2.45
CA ALA A 91 -9.03 -4.20 -1.90
C ALA A 91 -8.29 -5.08 -0.87
N LEU A 92 -7.04 -5.44 -1.16
CA LEU A 92 -6.17 -6.15 -0.22
C LEU A 92 -5.99 -5.35 1.08
N ILE A 93 -5.67 -4.06 0.98
CA ILE A 93 -5.48 -3.20 2.16
C ILE A 93 -6.77 -3.10 2.98
N VAL A 94 -7.91 -2.85 2.33
CA VAL A 94 -9.21 -2.79 3.01
C VAL A 94 -9.51 -4.11 3.73
N GLY A 95 -9.27 -5.25 3.07
CA GLY A 95 -9.43 -6.57 3.68
C GLY A 95 -8.53 -6.78 4.91
N ILE A 96 -7.27 -6.33 4.84
CA ILE A 96 -6.34 -6.36 5.97
C ILE A 96 -6.86 -5.51 7.14
N VAL A 97 -7.29 -4.27 6.88
CA VAL A 97 -7.79 -3.37 7.93
C VAL A 97 -9.01 -3.96 8.61
N LEU A 98 -9.97 -4.48 7.83
CA LEU A 98 -11.15 -5.17 8.36
C LEU A 98 -10.77 -6.39 9.20
N ALA A 99 -9.84 -7.23 8.73
CA ALA A 99 -9.40 -8.41 9.48
C ALA A 99 -8.74 -8.08 10.83
N THR A 100 -8.18 -6.88 10.96
CA THR A 100 -7.48 -6.43 12.18
C THR A 100 -8.28 -5.49 13.07
N GLU A 101 -9.52 -5.14 12.69
CA GLU A 101 -10.28 -4.06 13.34
C GLU A 101 -10.57 -4.31 14.84
N HIS A 102 -10.60 -5.59 15.25
CA HIS A 102 -10.83 -6.01 16.63
C HIS A 102 -9.56 -6.43 17.37
N HIS A 103 -8.38 -6.23 16.78
CA HIS A 103 -7.13 -6.48 17.48
C HIS A 103 -6.90 -5.45 18.60
N PRO A 104 -6.13 -5.80 19.65
CA PRO A 104 -5.72 -4.83 20.67
C PRO A 104 -4.97 -3.62 20.09
N ASP A 105 -4.23 -3.84 19.00
CA ASP A 105 -3.57 -2.80 18.20
C ASP A 105 -3.87 -3.06 16.71
N PRO A 106 -4.94 -2.46 16.16
CA PRO A 106 -5.32 -2.62 14.76
C PRO A 106 -4.23 -2.10 13.80
N ALA A 107 -3.54 -1.02 14.15
CA ALA A 107 -2.50 -0.43 13.30
C ALA A 107 -1.30 -1.36 13.15
N ALA A 108 -0.76 -1.88 14.26
CA ALA A 108 0.35 -2.82 14.22
C ALA A 108 -0.06 -4.15 13.56
N GLY A 109 -1.30 -4.58 13.75
CA GLY A 109 -1.86 -5.75 13.07
C GLY A 109 -1.89 -5.59 11.56
N ALA A 110 -2.46 -4.48 11.07
CA ALA A 110 -2.60 -4.19 9.65
C ALA A 110 -1.22 -4.05 8.98
N ASP A 111 -0.31 -3.30 9.58
CA ASP A 111 1.06 -3.13 9.10
C ASP A 111 1.83 -4.47 9.02
N ARG A 112 1.66 -5.34 10.02
CA ARG A 112 2.25 -6.69 9.99
C ARG A 112 1.69 -7.54 8.84
N LEU A 113 0.38 -7.56 8.61
CA LEU A 113 -0.24 -8.33 7.53
C LEU A 113 0.11 -7.75 6.16
N PHE A 114 0.17 -6.43 6.02
CA PHE A 114 0.61 -5.78 4.80
C PHE A 114 2.05 -6.16 4.45
N ARG A 115 2.98 -6.07 5.41
CA ARG A 115 4.36 -6.55 5.19
C ARG A 115 4.45 -8.02 4.82
N LEU A 116 3.59 -8.87 5.40
CA LEU A 116 3.53 -10.29 5.05
C LEU A 116 3.08 -10.49 3.59
N ALA A 117 2.05 -9.78 3.16
CA ALA A 117 1.57 -9.83 1.77
C ALA A 117 2.65 -9.35 0.78
N VAL A 118 3.37 -8.27 1.12
CA VAL A 118 4.48 -7.73 0.32
C VAL A 118 5.68 -8.68 0.26
N ALA A 119 5.98 -9.38 1.36
CA ALA A 119 7.08 -10.34 1.43
C ALA A 119 6.78 -11.64 0.67
N GLY A 120 5.50 -12.00 0.55
CA GLY A 120 5.05 -13.29 0.03
C GLY A 120 5.19 -14.43 1.05
N LEU A 121 4.42 -15.51 0.85
CA LEU A 121 4.42 -16.69 1.74
C LEU A 121 5.33 -17.82 1.26
N SER A 122 5.59 -17.89 -0.04
CA SER A 122 6.39 -18.96 -0.64
C SER A 122 7.88 -18.75 -0.32
N PRO A 123 8.63 -19.84 -0.03
CA PRO A 123 10.08 -19.76 0.08
C PRO A 123 10.67 -19.15 -1.19
N ARG A 124 11.67 -18.27 -1.05
CA ARG A 124 12.45 -17.77 -2.19
C ARG A 124 13.21 -18.97 -2.76
N GLY A 125 12.75 -19.46 -3.91
CA GLY A 125 13.38 -20.59 -4.63
C GLY A 125 14.78 -20.28 -5.13
#